data_AF-A0A285M7T3-F1
#
_entry.id   AF-A0A285M7T3-F1
#
_cell.length_a   1.000
_cell.length_b   1.000
_cell.length_c   1.000
_cell.angle_alpha   90.00
_cell.angle_beta   90.00
_cell.angle_gamma   90.00
#
_symmetry.space_group_name_H-M   'P 1'
#
loop_
_entity.id
_entity.type
_entity.pdbx_description
1 polymer ?
#
loop_
_entity_poly.entity_id
_entity_poly.type
_entity_poly.pdbx_seq_one_letter_code
_entity_poly.pdbx_strand_id
1 'polypeptide(L)'
;MVRQITDPQLIEALEGYSKKYSFILVPGFKNSGPEHWQSFWERDIEIFERIAQRRWEQRDIDLWIDAIKRTVAEQDRPSILIGHSLGALASACVIAEHDSDVSGAMFVAPAEPVRFEAEGRIPDIRLDVPTTLVASHNDKLISFQRAQVLAKGWGADFIDLGEAGHINSEAGFGRWPYGLRILLDLAERIDENAPATAKIDA
;
A
#
# COMPACT_ATOMS: atom_id res chain seq x y z
N MET A 1 4.39 27.46 -0.14
CA MET A 1 5.22 26.89 -1.23
C MET A 1 5.12 25.36 -1.38
N VAL A 2 4.55 24.60 -0.43
CA VAL A 2 4.50 23.12 -0.48
C VAL A 2 3.40 22.54 -1.39
N ARG A 3 2.32 23.30 -1.65
CA ARG A 3 1.21 22.92 -2.57
C ARG A 3 1.55 22.97 -4.07
N GLN A 4 2.79 23.23 -4.46
CA GLN A 4 3.12 23.52 -5.87
C GLN A 4 3.64 22.33 -6.71
N ILE A 5 3.84 21.14 -6.12
CA ILE A 5 4.43 19.99 -6.85
C ILE A 5 3.39 18.90 -7.13
N THR A 6 2.33 18.81 -6.33
CA THR A 6 1.26 17.82 -6.53
C THR A 6 0.03 18.54 -7.07
N ASP A 7 -0.57 17.96 -8.11
CA ASP A 7 -1.79 18.46 -8.73
C ASP A 7 -2.91 18.62 -7.68
N PRO A 8 -3.42 19.84 -7.43
CA PRO A 8 -4.50 20.07 -6.47
C PRO A 8 -5.74 19.23 -6.74
N GLN A 9 -6.06 18.94 -8.01
CA GLN A 9 -7.22 18.13 -8.39
C GLN A 9 -7.06 16.67 -7.95
N LEU A 10 -5.83 16.16 -7.96
CA LEU A 10 -5.51 14.81 -7.49
C LEU A 10 -5.73 14.69 -5.99
N ILE A 11 -5.33 15.70 -5.22
CA ILE A 11 -5.52 15.73 -3.77
C ILE A 11 -7.01 15.84 -3.44
N GLU A 12 -7.73 16.75 -4.10
CA GLU A 12 -9.18 16.93 -3.90
C GLU A 12 -9.96 15.65 -4.20
N ALA A 13 -9.58 14.90 -5.24
CA ALA A 13 -10.19 13.61 -5.56
C ALA A 13 -9.96 12.57 -4.45
N LEU A 14 -8.72 12.44 -3.95
CA LEU A 14 -8.40 11.53 -2.85
C LEU A 14 -9.08 11.94 -1.53
N GLU A 15 -9.22 13.25 -1.26
CA GLU A 15 -10.03 13.78 -0.16
C GLU A 15 -11.53 13.46 -0.33
N GLY A 16 -12.02 13.33 -1.55
CA GLY A 16 -13.35 12.80 -1.84
C GLY A 16 -13.49 11.34 -1.40
N TYR A 17 -12.52 10.51 -1.77
CA TYR A 17 -12.49 9.09 -1.41
C TYR A 17 -12.22 8.83 0.07
N SER A 18 -11.52 9.73 0.78
CA SER A 18 -11.25 9.58 2.22
C SER A 18 -12.52 9.63 3.09
N LYS A 19 -13.64 10.10 2.53
CA LYS A 19 -14.97 10.01 3.17
C LYS A 19 -15.56 8.61 3.15
N LYS A 20 -15.06 7.72 2.28
CA LYS A 20 -15.51 6.33 2.12
C LYS A 20 -14.47 5.32 2.63
N TYR A 21 -13.19 5.64 2.48
CA TYR A 21 -12.08 4.75 2.83
C TYR A 21 -11.11 5.42 3.79
N SER A 22 -10.43 4.62 4.60
CA SER A 22 -9.26 5.05 5.37
C SER A 22 -7.98 4.66 4.63
N PHE A 23 -7.08 5.62 4.36
CA PHE A 23 -5.83 5.35 3.65
C PHE A 23 -4.70 5.09 4.66
N ILE A 24 -4.25 3.84 4.75
CA ILE A 24 -3.26 3.41 5.74
C ILE A 24 -1.91 3.16 5.08
N LEU A 25 -0.93 3.98 5.41
CA LEU A 25 0.47 3.79 5.05
C LEU A 25 1.09 2.67 5.88
N VAL A 26 1.68 1.69 5.19
CA VAL A 26 2.36 0.54 5.77
C VAL A 26 3.84 0.55 5.37
N PRO A 27 4.72 1.19 6.16
CA PRO A 27 6.16 1.19 5.95
C PRO A 27 6.80 -0.20 5.97
N GLY A 28 7.97 -0.32 5.37
CA GLY A 28 8.81 -1.52 5.48
C GLY A 28 9.73 -1.55 6.71
N PHE A 29 10.73 -2.42 6.64
CA PHE A 29 11.83 -2.53 7.63
C PHE A 29 12.51 -1.17 7.87
N LYS A 30 12.79 -0.86 9.14
CA LYS A 30 13.32 0.44 9.64
C LYS A 30 12.40 1.64 9.48
N ASN A 31 11.13 1.43 9.13
CA ASN A 31 10.17 2.50 8.92
C ASN A 31 10.55 3.39 7.72
N SER A 32 9.64 4.25 7.29
CA SER A 32 9.91 5.26 6.25
C SER A 32 10.51 6.51 6.89
N GLY A 33 11.75 6.86 6.53
CA GLY A 33 12.44 8.06 7.00
C GLY A 33 11.75 9.37 6.55
N PRO A 34 12.21 10.54 7.03
CA PRO A 34 11.55 11.83 6.79
C PRO A 34 11.49 12.25 5.31
N GLU A 35 12.44 11.77 4.50
CA GLU A 35 12.51 12.06 3.06
C GLU A 35 11.83 11.00 2.19
N HIS A 36 11.22 9.98 2.81
CA HIS A 36 10.52 8.92 2.08
C HIS A 36 9.14 9.39 1.64
N TRP A 37 8.65 8.91 0.50
CA TRP A 37 7.34 9.29 -0.03
C TRP A 37 6.17 9.10 0.93
N GLN A 38 6.13 7.97 1.66
CA GLN A 38 5.11 7.76 2.71
C GLN A 38 5.12 8.88 3.76
N SER A 39 6.30 9.34 4.21
CA SER A 39 6.42 10.43 5.18
C SER A 39 6.09 11.80 4.57
N PHE A 40 6.36 12.01 3.27
CA PHE A 40 5.88 13.19 2.55
C PHE A 40 4.36 13.20 2.44
N TRP A 41 3.74 12.06 2.12
CA TRP A 41 2.28 11.94 1.99
C TRP A 41 1.60 12.16 3.34
N GLU A 42 2.07 11.50 4.39
CA GLU A 42 1.58 11.65 5.78
C GLU A 42 1.65 13.11 6.25
N ARG A 43 2.75 13.82 5.99
CA ARG A 43 2.94 15.20 6.45
C ARG A 43 2.19 16.22 5.60
N ASP A 44 2.16 16.02 4.29
CA ASP A 44 1.69 17.05 3.36
C ASP A 44 0.18 16.88 3.01
N ILE A 45 -0.46 15.74 3.34
CA ILE A 45 -1.86 15.42 3.02
C ILE A 45 -2.56 14.75 4.22
N GLU A 46 -3.61 15.38 4.77
CA GLU A 46 -4.24 15.00 6.06
C GLU A 46 -5.04 13.68 6.04
N ILE A 47 -5.24 13.06 4.88
CA ILE A 47 -6.06 11.84 4.75
C ILE A 47 -5.32 10.54 5.07
N PHE A 48 -4.00 10.60 5.18
CA PHE A 48 -3.17 9.42 5.39
C PHE A 48 -2.95 9.16 6.87
N GLU A 49 -3.25 7.94 7.29
CA GLU A 49 -2.82 7.41 8.57
C GLU A 49 -1.68 6.42 8.37
N ARG A 50 -0.89 6.16 9.42
CA ARG A 50 0.26 5.28 9.35
C ARG A 50 0.24 4.29 10.50
N ILE A 51 0.54 3.03 10.20
CA ILE A 51 0.64 2.02 11.25
C ILE A 51 1.74 2.40 12.27
N ALA A 52 1.48 2.11 13.53
CA ALA A 52 2.43 2.35 14.62
C ALA A 52 2.92 1.03 15.23
N GLN A 53 4.23 0.93 15.40
CA GLN A 53 4.86 -0.14 16.18
C GLN A 53 6.21 0.31 16.75
N ARG A 54 6.74 -0.47 17.71
CA ARG A 54 8.00 -0.16 18.40
C ARG A 54 9.23 -0.86 17.80
N ARG A 55 9.04 -1.93 17.04
CA ARG A 55 10.09 -2.88 16.66
C ARG A 55 10.39 -2.87 15.16
N TRP A 56 10.57 -1.68 14.59
CA TRP A 56 10.85 -1.49 13.17
C TRP A 56 12.14 -2.16 12.67
N GLU A 57 13.07 -2.48 13.56
CA GLU A 57 14.34 -3.13 13.24
C GLU A 57 14.33 -4.65 13.44
N GLN A 58 13.21 -5.24 13.86
CA GLN A 58 13.05 -6.68 13.92
C GLN A 58 12.49 -7.18 12.58
N ARG A 59 13.13 -8.19 11.98
CA ARG A 59 12.71 -8.79 10.71
C ARG A 59 11.67 -9.88 10.96
N ASP A 60 10.49 -9.45 11.38
CA ASP A 60 9.40 -10.35 11.77
C ASP A 60 8.10 -9.81 11.18
N ILE A 61 7.61 -10.48 10.13
CA ILE A 61 6.42 -10.05 9.39
C ILE A 61 5.16 -9.98 10.27
N ASP A 62 5.09 -10.80 11.32
CA ASP A 62 3.93 -10.83 12.22
C ASP A 62 3.78 -9.52 12.99
N LEU A 63 4.88 -8.81 13.25
CA LEU A 63 4.82 -7.48 13.86
C LEU A 63 4.12 -6.45 12.96
N TRP A 64 4.29 -6.58 11.65
CA TRP A 64 3.59 -5.74 10.67
C TRP A 64 2.14 -6.16 10.54
N ILE A 65 1.86 -7.46 10.43
CA ILE A 65 0.49 -7.98 10.38
C ILE A 65 -0.31 -7.49 11.59
N ASP A 66 0.23 -7.66 12.80
CA ASP A 66 -0.41 -7.19 14.03
C ASP A 66 -0.60 -5.66 14.05
N ALA A 67 0.37 -4.90 13.53
CA ALA A 67 0.26 -3.44 13.49
C ALA A 67 -0.80 -2.96 12.50
N ILE A 68 -0.88 -3.58 11.32
CA ILE A 68 -1.92 -3.31 10.32
C ILE A 68 -3.28 -3.63 10.91
N LYS A 69 -3.47 -4.82 11.48
CA LYS A 69 -4.74 -5.24 12.07
C LYS A 69 -5.23 -4.29 13.17
N ARG A 70 -4.33 -3.86 14.07
CA ARG A 70 -4.68 -2.86 15.10
C ARG A 70 -5.15 -1.55 14.48
N THR A 71 -4.40 -1.00 13.53
CA THR A 71 -4.76 0.28 12.89
C THR A 71 -6.05 0.17 12.07
N VAL A 72 -6.26 -0.93 11.34
CA VAL A 72 -7.51 -1.18 10.60
C VAL A 72 -8.71 -1.29 11.55
N ALA A 73 -8.57 -1.98 12.68
CA ALA A 73 -9.63 -2.13 13.67
C ALA A 73 -10.01 -0.81 14.38
N GLU A 74 -9.17 0.22 14.31
CA GLU A 74 -9.43 1.56 14.83
C GLU A 74 -10.17 2.46 13.81
N GLN A 75 -10.33 2.02 12.56
CA GLN A 75 -10.98 2.81 11.51
C GLN A 75 -12.50 2.65 11.52
N ASP A 76 -13.21 3.76 11.31
CA ASP A 76 -14.67 3.78 11.11
C ASP A 76 -15.07 3.45 9.66
N ARG A 77 -14.09 3.21 8.78
CA ARG A 77 -14.29 3.02 7.34
C ARG A 77 -13.39 1.89 6.82
N PRO A 78 -13.81 1.17 5.76
CA PRO A 78 -12.96 0.18 5.13
C PRO A 78 -11.62 0.77 4.70
N SER A 79 -10.55 0.00 4.90
CA SER A 79 -9.18 0.49 4.72
C SER A 79 -8.63 0.20 3.32
N ILE A 80 -7.86 1.13 2.79
CA ILE A 80 -6.98 0.90 1.64
C ILE A 80 -5.54 0.90 2.16
N LEU A 81 -4.85 -0.23 2.01
CA LEU A 81 -3.48 -0.39 2.50
C LEU A 81 -2.46 0.07 1.46
N ILE A 82 -1.52 0.91 1.84
CA ILE A 82 -0.43 1.42 1.00
C ILE A 82 0.90 0.91 1.55
N GLY A 83 1.26 -0.30 1.14
CA GLY A 83 2.42 -1.02 1.64
C GLY A 83 3.68 -0.78 0.82
N HIS A 84 4.80 -0.58 1.50
CA HIS A 84 6.14 -0.51 0.90
C HIS A 84 7.01 -1.67 1.38
N SER A 85 7.73 -2.33 0.48
CA SER A 85 8.73 -3.36 0.85
C SER A 85 8.12 -4.47 1.73
N LEU A 86 8.63 -4.69 2.95
CA LEU A 86 8.02 -5.61 3.92
C LEU A 86 6.55 -5.27 4.24
N GLY A 87 6.18 -3.99 4.26
CA GLY A 87 4.81 -3.56 4.48
C GLY A 87 3.86 -4.00 3.37
N ALA A 88 4.34 -4.13 2.13
CA ALA A 88 3.56 -4.68 1.02
C ALA A 88 3.25 -6.17 1.22
N LEU A 89 4.27 -6.95 1.63
CA LEU A 89 4.10 -8.37 1.94
C LEU A 89 3.09 -8.57 3.09
N ALA A 90 3.25 -7.83 4.18
CA ALA A 90 2.37 -7.93 5.34
C ALA A 90 0.93 -7.52 5.01
N SER A 91 0.74 -6.51 4.16
CA SER A 91 -0.58 -6.09 3.69
C SER A 91 -1.28 -7.20 2.90
N ALA A 92 -0.55 -7.92 2.03
CA ALA A 92 -1.09 -9.07 1.32
C ALA A 92 -1.50 -10.20 2.29
N CYS A 93 -0.71 -10.46 3.33
CA CYS A 93 -1.07 -11.46 4.36
C CYS A 93 -2.37 -11.10 5.08
N VAL A 94 -2.53 -9.84 5.53
CA VAL A 94 -3.73 -9.38 6.22
C VAL A 94 -4.99 -9.56 5.37
N ILE A 95 -4.91 -9.22 4.07
CA ILE A 95 -6.02 -9.39 3.14
C ILE A 95 -6.40 -10.86 2.99
N ALA A 96 -5.40 -11.74 2.83
CA ALA A 96 -5.63 -13.17 2.65
C ALA A 96 -6.21 -13.89 3.89
N GLU A 97 -6.20 -13.25 5.06
CA GLU A 97 -6.80 -13.80 6.28
C GLU A 97 -8.33 -13.51 6.36
N HIS A 98 -8.85 -12.60 5.52
CA HIS A 98 -10.28 -12.25 5.42
C HIS A 98 -10.97 -11.86 6.74
N ASP A 99 -10.19 -11.36 7.71
CA ASP A 99 -10.67 -11.01 9.05
C ASP A 99 -10.61 -9.50 9.36
N SER A 100 -10.18 -8.70 8.38
CA SER A 100 -9.93 -7.27 8.51
C SER A 100 -10.70 -6.51 7.43
N ASP A 101 -11.29 -5.35 7.78
CA ASP A 101 -12.07 -4.53 6.83
C ASP A 101 -11.15 -3.76 5.89
N VAL A 102 -10.64 -4.47 4.88
CA VAL A 102 -9.75 -3.94 3.84
C VAL A 102 -10.46 -4.04 2.49
N SER A 103 -10.59 -2.90 1.80
CA SER A 103 -11.25 -2.83 0.48
C SER A 103 -10.27 -2.87 -0.69
N GLY A 104 -8.97 -2.74 -0.45
CA GLY A 104 -7.95 -2.87 -1.48
C GLY A 104 -6.55 -2.50 -1.01
N ALA A 105 -5.56 -2.66 -1.88
CA ALA A 105 -4.18 -2.34 -1.53
C ALA A 105 -3.28 -1.93 -2.71
N MET A 106 -2.35 -1.03 -2.43
CA MET A 106 -1.24 -0.64 -3.28
C MET A 106 0.06 -1.19 -2.70
N PHE A 107 0.70 -2.11 -3.42
CA PHE A 107 1.95 -2.76 -3.07
C PHE A 107 3.12 -2.12 -3.83
N VAL A 108 3.98 -1.37 -3.14
CA VAL A 108 5.09 -0.65 -3.74
C VAL A 108 6.41 -1.34 -3.41
N ALA A 109 7.16 -1.74 -4.44
CA ALA A 109 8.46 -2.39 -4.30
C ALA A 109 8.49 -3.50 -3.23
N PRO A 110 7.60 -4.53 -3.31
CA PRO A 110 7.62 -5.63 -2.35
C PRO A 110 9.00 -6.29 -2.35
N ALA A 111 9.49 -6.70 -1.19
CA ALA A 111 10.78 -7.37 -1.09
C ALA A 111 10.66 -8.89 -1.30
N GLU A 112 11.79 -9.57 -1.54
CA GLU A 112 11.82 -11.03 -1.51
C GLU A 112 11.46 -11.56 -0.10
N PRO A 113 10.47 -12.47 0.04
CA PRO A 113 10.01 -12.96 1.34
C PRO A 113 11.11 -13.59 2.22
N VAL A 114 12.07 -14.28 1.60
CA VAL A 114 13.22 -14.91 2.28
C VAL A 114 14.06 -13.92 3.09
N ARG A 115 14.06 -12.63 2.72
CA ARG A 115 14.81 -11.59 3.44
C ARG A 115 14.24 -11.29 4.83
N PHE A 116 12.99 -11.70 5.08
CA PHE A 116 12.24 -11.44 6.31
C PHE A 116 11.67 -12.71 6.93
N GLU A 117 12.22 -13.89 6.57
CA GLU A 117 11.76 -15.19 7.07
C GLU A 117 10.25 -15.41 6.85
N ALA A 118 9.70 -14.80 5.79
CA ALA A 118 8.28 -14.71 5.54
C ALA A 118 7.76 -15.70 4.49
N GLU A 119 8.62 -16.58 3.93
CA GLU A 119 8.28 -17.45 2.80
C GLU A 119 7.05 -18.33 3.06
N GLY A 120 6.89 -18.84 4.29
CA GLY A 120 5.74 -19.64 4.70
C GLY A 120 4.48 -18.83 5.06
N ARG A 121 4.58 -17.49 5.07
CA ARG A 121 3.47 -16.57 5.39
C ARG A 121 2.87 -15.89 4.18
N ILE A 122 3.61 -15.82 3.07
CA ILE A 122 3.10 -15.15 1.88
C ILE A 122 1.95 -15.96 1.27
N PRO A 123 0.78 -15.35 1.06
CA PRO A 123 -0.35 -16.05 0.46
C PRO A 123 -0.04 -16.46 -0.98
N ASP A 124 -0.35 -17.72 -1.30
CA ASP A 124 -0.35 -18.28 -2.66
C ASP A 124 -1.79 -18.40 -3.20
N ILE A 125 -2.59 -17.36 -2.95
CA ILE A 125 -3.97 -17.22 -3.41
C ILE A 125 -4.17 -15.87 -4.09
N ARG A 126 -5.19 -15.79 -4.94
CA ARG A 126 -5.67 -14.50 -5.42
C ARG A 126 -6.33 -13.77 -4.26
N LEU A 127 -6.02 -12.48 -4.11
CA LEU A 127 -6.67 -11.63 -3.13
C LEU A 127 -8.08 -11.28 -3.64
N ASP A 128 -9.05 -11.24 -2.74
CA ASP A 128 -10.47 -11.04 -3.02
C ASP A 128 -10.88 -9.56 -3.13
N VAL A 129 -9.89 -8.66 -3.10
CA VAL A 129 -10.05 -7.21 -3.20
C VAL A 129 -9.18 -6.65 -4.33
N PRO A 130 -9.57 -5.51 -4.94
CA PRO A 130 -8.73 -4.85 -5.93
C PRO A 130 -7.36 -4.49 -5.37
N THR A 131 -6.30 -4.85 -6.09
CA THR A 131 -4.93 -4.54 -5.70
C THR A 131 -4.10 -4.07 -6.89
N THR A 132 -3.05 -3.29 -6.60
CA THR A 132 -2.04 -2.83 -7.57
C THR A 132 -0.65 -3.08 -7.01
N LEU A 133 0.24 -3.65 -7.82
CA LEU A 133 1.65 -3.82 -7.50
C LEU A 133 2.51 -2.93 -8.40
N VAL A 134 3.34 -2.08 -7.79
CA VAL A 134 4.30 -1.19 -8.46
C VAL A 134 5.70 -1.75 -8.28
N ALA A 135 6.41 -1.99 -9.39
CA ALA A 135 7.73 -2.60 -9.40
C ALA A 135 8.76 -1.79 -10.19
N SER A 136 10.03 -1.99 -9.83
CA SER A 136 11.20 -1.38 -10.46
C SER A 136 12.08 -2.46 -11.08
N HIS A 137 12.71 -2.15 -12.22
CA HIS A 137 13.61 -3.05 -12.96
C HIS A 137 14.94 -3.28 -12.24
N ASN A 138 15.37 -2.30 -11.43
CA ASN A 138 16.68 -2.29 -10.77
C ASN A 138 16.57 -2.25 -9.23
N ASP A 139 15.47 -2.78 -8.67
CA ASP A 139 15.36 -3.04 -7.24
C ASP A 139 16.37 -4.12 -6.81
N LYS A 140 17.07 -3.90 -5.69
CA LYS A 140 18.04 -4.83 -5.12
C LYS A 140 17.41 -5.84 -4.16
N LEU A 141 16.19 -5.57 -3.69
CA LEU A 141 15.49 -6.40 -2.72
C LEU A 141 14.58 -7.44 -3.35
N ILE A 142 14.17 -7.24 -4.60
CA ILE A 142 13.41 -8.20 -5.41
C ILE A 142 13.80 -8.08 -6.89
N SER A 143 13.75 -9.19 -7.63
CA SER A 143 13.85 -9.11 -9.10
C SER A 143 12.52 -8.69 -9.72
N PHE A 144 12.57 -8.00 -10.85
CA PHE A 144 11.36 -7.59 -11.57
C PHE A 144 10.47 -8.80 -11.94
N GLN A 145 11.08 -9.91 -12.39
CA GLN A 145 10.35 -11.14 -12.70
C GLN A 145 9.66 -11.72 -11.47
N ARG A 146 10.30 -11.67 -10.29
CA ARG A 146 9.67 -12.13 -9.05
C ARG A 146 8.48 -11.24 -8.68
N ALA A 147 8.61 -9.92 -8.81
CA ALA A 147 7.50 -9.00 -8.57
C ALA A 147 6.30 -9.29 -9.50
N GLN A 148 6.55 -9.64 -10.77
CA GLN A 148 5.51 -10.08 -11.70
C GLN A 148 4.84 -11.39 -11.26
N VAL A 149 5.62 -12.35 -10.73
CA VAL A 149 5.07 -13.60 -10.18
C VAL A 149 4.15 -13.32 -8.98
N LEU A 150 4.56 -12.45 -8.05
CA LEU A 150 3.73 -12.03 -6.92
C LEU A 150 2.43 -11.36 -7.40
N ALA A 151 2.53 -10.40 -8.32
CA ALA A 151 1.36 -9.71 -8.87
C ALA A 151 0.37 -10.68 -9.53
N LYS A 152 0.89 -11.63 -10.33
CA LYS A 152 0.05 -12.65 -10.97
C LYS A 152 -0.63 -13.57 -9.95
N GLY A 153 0.10 -14.02 -8.93
CA GLY A 153 -0.41 -14.88 -7.87
C GLY A 153 -1.54 -14.20 -7.09
N TRP A 154 -1.31 -12.96 -6.66
CA TRP A 154 -2.30 -12.17 -5.93
C TRP A 154 -3.43 -11.62 -6.80
N GLY A 155 -3.24 -11.61 -8.12
CA GLY A 155 -4.19 -11.02 -9.05
C GLY A 155 -4.18 -9.49 -9.09
N ALA A 156 -3.07 -8.89 -8.70
CA ALA A 156 -2.88 -7.44 -8.72
C ALA A 156 -2.65 -6.91 -10.13
N ASP A 157 -3.16 -5.71 -10.40
CA ASP A 157 -2.73 -4.93 -11.56
C ASP A 157 -1.24 -4.58 -11.40
N PHE A 158 -0.46 -4.68 -12.47
CA PHE A 158 0.99 -4.52 -12.41
C PHE A 158 1.45 -3.24 -13.10
N ILE A 159 2.15 -2.38 -12.35
CA ILE A 159 2.70 -1.13 -12.83
C ILE A 159 4.21 -1.23 -12.86
N ASP A 160 4.75 -1.08 -14.07
CA ASP A 160 6.17 -0.99 -14.34
C ASP A 160 6.63 0.47 -14.21
N LEU A 161 7.51 0.73 -13.23
CA LEU A 161 8.07 2.04 -12.96
C LEU A 161 9.44 2.26 -13.62
N GLY A 162 9.89 1.33 -14.47
CA GLY A 162 11.21 1.34 -15.09
C GLY A 162 12.32 1.23 -14.04
N GLU A 163 13.39 1.99 -14.22
CA GLU A 163 14.53 2.01 -13.30
C GLU A 163 14.31 2.98 -12.13
N ALA A 164 13.64 2.51 -11.09
CA ALA A 164 13.19 3.31 -9.95
C ALA A 164 13.85 2.91 -8.60
N GLY A 165 14.94 2.15 -8.63
CA GLY A 165 15.61 1.63 -7.43
C GLY A 165 14.64 0.84 -6.55
N HIS A 166 14.69 1.06 -5.23
CA HIS A 166 13.75 0.48 -4.27
C HIS A 166 12.53 1.39 -4.00
N ILE A 167 12.28 2.36 -4.87
CA ILE A 167 11.17 3.32 -4.76
C ILE A 167 11.15 3.99 -3.37
N ASN A 168 12.31 4.48 -2.95
CA ASN A 168 12.54 5.10 -1.64
C ASN A 168 13.27 6.45 -1.80
N SER A 169 13.58 7.11 -0.68
CA SER A 169 14.28 8.39 -0.67
C SER A 169 15.62 8.36 -1.41
N GLU A 170 16.40 7.28 -1.26
CA GLU A 170 17.70 7.11 -1.91
C GLU A 170 17.58 6.98 -3.43
N ALA A 171 16.45 6.47 -3.91
CA ALA A 171 16.11 6.41 -5.33
C ALA A 171 15.41 7.69 -5.85
N GLY A 172 15.28 8.73 -5.02
CA GLY A 172 14.68 10.02 -5.40
C GLY A 172 13.17 10.12 -5.17
N PHE A 173 12.55 9.16 -4.48
CA PHE A 173 11.12 9.15 -4.22
C PHE A 173 10.76 9.90 -2.93
N GLY A 174 10.60 11.22 -3.09
CA GLY A 174 10.01 12.15 -2.10
C GLY A 174 8.49 12.26 -2.29
N ARG A 175 7.94 13.43 -2.60
CA ARG A 175 6.47 13.63 -2.73
C ARG A 175 5.73 12.70 -3.71
N TRP A 176 6.43 12.14 -4.69
CA TRP A 176 5.94 11.15 -5.66
C TRP A 176 4.47 11.31 -6.13
N PRO A 177 4.14 12.38 -6.89
CA PRO A 177 2.77 12.61 -7.37
C PRO A 177 2.20 11.48 -8.24
N TYR A 178 3.04 10.78 -9.00
CA TYR A 178 2.59 9.64 -9.80
C TYR A 178 2.08 8.48 -8.93
N GLY A 179 2.66 8.26 -7.74
CA GLY A 179 2.14 7.28 -6.78
C GLY A 179 0.74 7.62 -6.27
N LEU A 180 0.45 8.91 -6.06
CA LEU A 180 -0.90 9.36 -5.70
C LEU A 180 -1.91 9.15 -6.84
N ARG A 181 -1.49 9.29 -8.10
CA ARG A 181 -2.34 8.97 -9.25
C ARG A 181 -2.68 7.48 -9.30
N ILE A 182 -1.69 6.61 -9.09
CA ILE A 182 -1.91 5.16 -8.98
C ILE A 182 -2.90 4.82 -7.85
N LEU A 183 -2.78 5.50 -6.71
CA LEU A 183 -3.69 5.31 -5.58
C LEU A 183 -5.11 5.76 -5.92
N LEU A 184 -5.27 6.88 -6.64
CA LEU A 184 -6.59 7.33 -7.11
C LEU A 184 -7.22 6.31 -8.07
N ASP A 185 -6.46 5.82 -9.06
CA ASP A 185 -6.94 4.82 -10.01
C ASP A 185 -7.33 3.50 -9.29
N LEU A 186 -6.66 3.16 -8.18
CA LEU A 186 -7.07 2.06 -7.31
C LEU A 186 -8.38 2.35 -6.58
N ALA A 187 -8.54 3.53 -5.98
CA ALA A 187 -9.77 3.90 -5.26
C ALA A 187 -10.99 3.91 -6.19
N GLU A 188 -10.83 4.40 -7.43
CA GLU A 188 -11.86 4.36 -8.48
C GLU A 188 -12.29 2.91 -8.78
N ARG A 189 -11.33 2.00 -9.01
CA ARG A 189 -11.64 0.58 -9.26
C ARG A 189 -12.29 -0.12 -8.05
N ILE A 190 -11.96 0.27 -6.83
CA ILE A 190 -12.62 -0.28 -5.64
C ILE A 190 -14.10 0.12 -5.64
N ASP A 191 -14.41 1.39 -5.92
CA ASP A 191 -15.78 1.88 -6.01
C ASP A 191 -16.57 1.22 -7.16
N GLU A 192 -15.95 1.00 -8.32
CA GLU A 192 -16.58 0.32 -9.46
C GLU A 192 -16.92 -1.15 -9.17
N ASN A 193 -16.11 -1.81 -8.35
CA ASN A 193 -16.31 -3.21 -7.95
C ASN A 193 -17.14 -3.37 -6.67
N ALA A 194 -17.47 -2.27 -5.98
CA ALA A 194 -18.31 -2.32 -4.80
C ALA A 194 -19.70 -2.87 -5.19
N PRO A 195 -20.23 -3.88 -4.49
CA PRO A 195 -21.57 -4.38 -4.77
C PRO A 195 -22.53 -3.20 -4.60
N ALA A 196 -23.34 -2.93 -5.64
CA ALA A 196 -24.32 -1.86 -5.62
C ALA A 196 -25.11 -1.95 -4.30
N THR A 197 -24.97 -0.92 -3.45
CA THR A 197 -25.72 -0.84 -2.20
C THR A 197 -27.18 -1.04 -2.56
N ALA A 198 -27.78 -2.11 -2.02
CA ALA A 198 -29.21 -2.33 -2.16
C ALA A 198 -29.89 -1.04 -1.69
N LYS A 199 -30.52 -0.33 -2.61
CA LYS A 199 -31.43 0.75 -2.27
C LYS A 199 -32.48 0.10 -1.36
N ILE A 200 -32.37 0.36 -0.06
CA ILE A 200 -33.48 0.15 0.85
C ILE A 200 -34.40 1.33 0.56
N ASP A 201 -35.25 1.16 -0.46
CA ASP A 201 -36.43 1.98 -0.63
C ASP A 201 -37.36 1.65 0.56
N ALA A 202 -37.53 2.63 1.45
CA ALA A 202 -38.57 2.64 2.48
C ALA A 202 -39.44 3.89 2.28
#